data_AF-A0A7L8UAD3-F1
#
_entry.id   AF-A0A7L8UAD3-F1
#
_cell.length_a   1.000
_cell.length_b   1.000
_cell.length_c   1.000
_cell.angle_alpha   90.00
_cell.angle_beta   90.00
_cell.angle_gamma   90.00
#
_symmetry.space_group_name_H-M   'P 1'
#
loop_
_entity.id
_entity.type
_entity.pdbx_description
1 polymer ?
#
loop_
_entity_poly.entity_id
_entity_poly.type
_entity_poly.pdbx_seq_one_letter_code
_entity_poly.pdbx_strand_id
1 'polypeptide(L)'
;MSNSILCVFVLFSIINFTVIEITDVYNYYTFVFGALLYVILFIYESYRQLREENLMYFLSNNYLLLFAPVYFFFGMGLMLGFKALEVTRIILFGQVTLYVFIVNIVCIAYYTLINIYIYREKNNYK
;
A
#
# COMPACT_ATOMS: atom_id res chain seq x y z
N MET A 1 13.32 9.30 -4.28
CA MET A 1 13.16 7.96 -4.90
C MET A 1 14.07 7.94 -6.11
N SER A 2 15.02 7.00 -6.22
CA SER A 2 15.91 6.97 -7.38
C SER A 2 15.06 6.72 -8.64
N ASN A 3 15.17 7.57 -9.65
CA ASN A 3 14.42 7.43 -10.92
C ASN A 3 14.57 6.02 -11.51
N SER A 4 15.70 5.36 -11.26
CA SER A 4 15.97 3.98 -11.67
C SER A 4 14.97 2.97 -11.09
N ILE A 5 14.57 3.11 -9.84
CA ILE A 5 13.63 2.19 -9.18
C ILE A 5 12.25 2.32 -9.80
N LEU A 6 11.83 3.56 -10.08
CA LEU A 6 10.55 3.83 -10.73
C LEU A 6 10.55 3.29 -12.16
N CYS A 7 11.64 3.46 -12.90
CA CYS A 7 11.80 2.85 -14.23
C CYS A 7 11.70 1.32 -14.17
N VAL A 8 12.37 0.67 -13.21
CA VAL A 8 12.28 -0.80 -13.03
C VAL A 8 10.85 -1.22 -12.72
N PHE A 9 10.15 -0.51 -11.84
CA PHE A 9 8.76 -0.82 -11.51
C PHE A 9 7.81 -0.65 -12.70
N VAL A 10 7.97 0.43 -13.47
CA VAL A 10 7.15 0.68 -14.68
C VAL A 10 7.42 -0.37 -15.75
N LEU A 11 8.70 -0.69 -16.01
CA LEU A 11 9.07 -1.75 -16.95
C LEU A 11 8.48 -3.10 -16.54
N PHE A 12 8.62 -3.47 -15.26
CA PHE A 12 8.01 -4.69 -14.73
C PHE A 12 6.49 -4.68 -14.91
N SER A 13 5.83 -3.56 -14.64
CA SER A 13 4.37 -3.43 -14.76
C SER A 13 3.90 -3.61 -16.21
N ILE A 14 4.60 -3.01 -17.17
CA ILE A 14 4.31 -3.15 -18.59
C ILE A 14 4.50 -4.60 -19.05
N ILE A 15 5.62 -5.23 -18.69
CA ILE A 15 5.91 -6.62 -19.04
C ILE A 15 4.88 -7.56 -18.40
N ASN A 16 4.56 -7.36 -17.12
CA ASN A 16 3.58 -8.16 -16.42
C ASN A 16 2.20 -8.08 -17.07
N PHE A 17 1.73 -6.87 -17.39
CA PHE A 17 0.45 -6.65 -18.04
C PHE A 17 0.38 -7.24 -19.46
N THR A 18 1.45 -7.11 -20.23
CA THR A 18 1.47 -7.52 -21.65
C THR A 18 1.84 -8.98 -21.89
N VAL A 19 2.54 -9.64 -20.95
CA VAL A 19 3.10 -10.98 -21.15
C VAL A 19 2.61 -11.99 -20.11
N ILE A 20 2.50 -11.61 -18.83
CA ILE A 20 2.31 -12.57 -17.73
C ILE A 20 0.84 -12.68 -17.32
N GLU A 21 0.17 -11.56 -17.06
CA GLU A 21 -1.21 -11.50 -16.53
C GLU A 21 -2.23 -11.03 -17.58
N ILE A 22 -2.00 -11.37 -18.85
CA ILE A 22 -2.81 -10.93 -19.99
C ILE A 22 -4.33 -11.16 -19.77
N THR A 23 -4.69 -12.28 -19.13
CA THR A 23 -6.07 -12.72 -18.91
C THR A 23 -6.58 -12.50 -17.49
N ASP A 24 -5.71 -12.07 -16.57
CA ASP A 24 -6.06 -11.90 -15.16
C ASP A 24 -6.52 -10.45 -14.90
N VAL A 25 -7.79 -10.29 -14.53
CA VAL A 25 -8.43 -8.96 -14.36
C VAL A 25 -7.78 -8.13 -13.23
N TYR A 26 -7.05 -8.77 -12.31
CA TYR A 26 -6.66 -8.18 -11.02
C TYR A 26 -5.17 -7.81 -10.90
N ASN A 27 -4.34 -8.03 -11.94
CA ASN A 27 -2.91 -7.65 -11.97
C ASN A 27 -2.15 -7.95 -10.66
N TYR A 28 -2.24 -9.19 -10.17
CA TYR A 28 -1.74 -9.59 -8.85
C TYR A 28 -0.25 -9.37 -8.71
N TYR A 29 0.55 -9.76 -9.71
CA TYR A 29 2.01 -9.66 -9.60
C TYR A 29 2.48 -8.20 -9.60
N THR A 30 1.84 -7.32 -10.37
CA THR A 30 2.13 -5.88 -10.31
C THR A 30 1.83 -5.32 -8.92
N PHE A 31 0.68 -5.69 -8.34
CA PHE A 31 0.32 -5.26 -6.99
C PHE A 31 1.33 -5.78 -5.96
N VAL A 32 1.61 -7.08 -5.95
CA VAL A 32 2.52 -7.72 -4.98
C VAL A 32 3.93 -7.16 -5.10
N PHE A 33 4.46 -7.03 -6.31
CA PHE A 33 5.80 -6.48 -6.53
C PHE A 33 5.88 -5.01 -6.11
N GLY A 34 4.88 -4.20 -6.47
CA GLY A 34 4.81 -2.79 -6.07
C GLY A 34 4.71 -2.61 -4.56
N ALA A 35 3.85 -3.38 -3.91
CA ALA A 35 3.71 -3.40 -2.46
C ALA A 35 5.02 -3.78 -1.77
N LEU A 36 5.66 -4.87 -2.22
CA LEU A 36 6.93 -5.33 -1.66
C LEU A 36 8.03 -4.28 -1.81
N LEU A 37 8.18 -3.72 -3.02
CA LEU A 37 9.16 -2.69 -3.31
C LEU A 37 8.94 -1.45 -2.44
N TYR A 38 7.70 -1.00 -2.29
CA TYR A 38 7.38 0.14 -1.44
C TYR A 38 7.70 -0.14 0.03
N VAL A 39 7.30 -1.30 0.54
CA VAL A 39 7.55 -1.69 1.94
C VAL A 39 9.04 -1.79 2.23
N ILE A 40 9.84 -2.35 1.32
CA ILE A 40 11.31 -2.40 1.48
C ILE A 40 11.90 -0.99 1.58
N LEU A 41 11.47 -0.07 0.70
CA LEU A 41 11.94 1.32 0.73
C LEU A 41 11.51 2.04 2.01
N PHE A 42 10.28 1.82 2.46
CA PHE A 42 9.77 2.39 3.71
C PHE A 42 10.56 1.89 4.92
N ILE A 43 10.86 0.59 4.98
CA ILE A 43 11.67 0.00 6.06
C ILE A 43 13.10 0.54 6.00
N TYR A 44 13.70 0.64 4.81
CA TYR A 44 15.04 1.19 4.63
C TYR A 44 15.12 2.64 5.13
N GLU A 45 14.15 3.48 4.75
CA GLU A 45 14.08 4.87 5.22
C GLU A 45 13.88 4.94 6.73
N SER A 46 12.96 4.14 7.28
CA SER A 46 12.72 4.08 8.72
C SER A 46 13.98 3.66 9.50
N TYR A 47 14.71 2.66 8.99
CA TYR A 47 15.95 2.19 9.59
C TYR A 47 17.06 3.26 9.52
N ARG A 48 17.16 3.98 8.38
CA ARG A 48 18.10 5.09 8.25
C ARG A 48 17.81 6.17 9.30
N GLN A 49 16.55 6.57 9.47
CA GLN A 49 16.15 7.57 10.46
C GLN A 49 16.40 7.10 11.91
N LEU A 50 16.21 5.80 12.20
CA LEU A 50 16.58 5.21 13.50
C LEU A 50 18.10 5.31 13.75
N ARG A 51 18.90 4.97 12.74
CA ARG A 51 20.36 5.00 12.83
C ARG A 51 20.90 6.42 13.03
N GLU A 52 20.19 7.43 12.53
CA GLU A 52 20.48 8.85 12.74
C GLU A 52 19.88 9.40 14.05
N GLU A 53 19.28 8.54 14.90
CA GLU A 53 18.61 8.89 16.15
C GLU A 53 17.47 9.92 16.00
N ASN A 54 16.93 10.07 14.79
CA ASN A 54 15.87 11.02 14.49
C ASN A 54 14.49 10.48 14.86
N LEU A 55 14.22 10.33 16.17
CA LEU A 55 12.93 9.84 16.67
C LEU A 55 11.76 10.76 16.32
N MET A 56 12.02 12.05 16.12
CA MET A 56 11.01 13.02 15.70
C MET A 56 10.43 12.72 14.31
N TYR A 57 11.18 12.03 13.45
CA TYR A 57 10.68 11.58 12.15
C TYR A 57 9.39 10.74 12.29
N PHE A 58 9.32 9.83 13.26
CA PHE A 58 8.16 8.95 13.47
C PHE A 58 6.90 9.68 13.95
N LEU A 59 7.06 10.89 14.47
CA LEU A 59 5.96 11.77 14.86
C LEU A 59 5.57 12.76 13.75
N SER A 60 6.37 12.83 12.68
CA SER A 60 6.19 13.78 11.59
C SER A 60 5.02 13.42 10.67
N ASN A 61 4.46 14.45 10.02
CA ASN A 61 3.46 14.27 8.97
C ASN A 61 4.01 13.50 7.76
N ASN A 62 5.32 13.60 7.49
CA ASN A 62 5.96 12.87 6.40
C ASN A 62 5.96 11.35 6.65
N TYR A 63 6.27 10.93 7.88
CA TYR A 63 6.17 9.52 8.25
C TYR A 63 4.73 9.01 8.11
N LEU A 64 3.75 9.78 8.61
CA LEU A 64 2.33 9.42 8.48
C LEU A 64 1.93 9.23 7.01
N LEU A 65 2.36 10.13 6.12
CA LEU A 65 2.08 10.06 4.70
C LEU A 65 2.72 8.84 4.03
N LEU A 66 3.97 8.51 4.40
CA LEU A 66 4.69 7.35 3.88
C LEU A 66 4.18 6.02 4.46
N PHE A 67 3.63 6.04 5.67
CA PHE A 67 3.08 4.86 6.33
C PHE A 67 1.67 4.50 5.81
N ALA A 68 0.85 5.48 5.41
CA ALA A 68 -0.53 5.19 4.99
C ALA A 68 -0.63 4.16 3.83
N PRO A 69 0.20 4.21 2.77
CA PRO A 69 0.24 3.16 1.75
C PRO A 69 0.68 1.80 2.28
N VAL A 70 1.59 1.75 3.27
CA VAL A 70 2.01 0.48 3.89
C VAL A 70 0.81 -0.23 4.54
N TYR A 71 0.00 0.51 5.28
CA TYR A 71 -1.23 -0.03 5.88
C TYR A 71 -2.18 -0.57 4.80
N PHE A 72 -2.37 0.19 3.72
CA PHE A 72 -3.20 -0.23 2.59
C PHE A 72 -2.68 -1.52 1.95
N PHE A 73 -1.38 -1.59 1.66
CA PHE A 73 -0.76 -2.78 1.08
C PHE A 73 -0.85 -4.00 1.99
N PHE A 74 -0.74 -3.81 3.30
CA PHE A 74 -0.90 -4.91 4.26
C PHE A 74 -2.30 -5.52 4.18
N GLY A 75 -3.35 -4.67 4.26
CA GLY A 75 -4.73 -5.14 4.20
C GLY A 75 -5.11 -5.75 2.85
N MET A 76 -4.72 -5.11 1.75
CA MET A 76 -4.98 -5.64 0.40
C MET A 76 -4.12 -6.86 0.06
N GLY A 77 -2.91 -6.98 0.64
CA GLY A 77 -2.04 -8.13 0.49
C GLY A 77 -2.65 -9.42 1.03
N LEU A 78 -3.44 -9.35 2.10
CA LEU A 78 -4.20 -10.50 2.61
C LEU A 78 -5.23 -11.03 1.60
N MET A 79 -5.77 -10.15 0.75
CA MET A 79 -6.78 -10.52 -0.26
C MET A 79 -6.15 -10.93 -1.59
N LEU A 80 -5.14 -10.20 -2.05
CA LEU A 80 -4.58 -10.32 -3.40
C LEU A 80 -3.27 -11.14 -3.42
N GLY A 81 -2.57 -11.28 -2.30
CA GLY A 81 -1.24 -11.91 -2.25
C GLY A 81 -1.23 -13.41 -2.56
N PHE A 82 -2.36 -14.10 -2.36
CA PHE A 82 -2.45 -15.56 -2.52
C PHE A 82 -3.06 -16.01 -3.86
N LYS A 83 -3.45 -15.07 -4.74
CA LYS A 83 -4.12 -15.34 -6.03
C LYS A 83 -5.38 -16.23 -5.95
N ALA A 84 -5.89 -16.48 -4.75
CA ALA A 84 -7.07 -17.32 -4.52
C ALA A 84 -8.33 -16.48 -4.70
N LEU A 85 -8.78 -16.33 -5.96
CA LEU A 85 -10.00 -15.59 -6.31
C LEU A 85 -11.23 -16.06 -5.54
N GLU A 86 -11.29 -17.34 -5.21
CA GLU A 86 -12.38 -17.93 -4.43
C GLU A 86 -12.53 -17.26 -3.06
N VAL A 87 -11.40 -16.92 -2.41
CA VAL A 87 -11.38 -16.23 -1.11
C VAL A 87 -12.05 -14.87 -1.20
N THR A 88 -11.83 -14.14 -2.30
CA THR A 88 -12.44 -12.80 -2.50
C THR A 88 -13.98 -12.87 -2.62
N ARG A 89 -14.52 -14.02 -3.05
CA ARG A 89 -15.95 -14.24 -3.29
C ARG A 89 -16.69 -14.89 -2.12
N ILE A 90 -15.97 -15.29 -1.06
CA ILE A 90 -16.61 -15.86 0.14
C ILE A 90 -17.61 -14.85 0.71
N ILE A 91 -18.84 -15.29 0.93
CA ILE A 91 -19.91 -14.47 1.50
C ILE A 91 -19.80 -14.52 3.03
N LEU A 92 -19.72 -13.36 3.68
CA LEU A 92 -19.70 -13.25 5.14
C LEU A 92 -21.10 -13.00 5.72
N PHE A 93 -21.82 -12.03 5.15
CA PHE A 93 -23.14 -11.60 5.62
C PHE A 93 -24.04 -11.19 4.45
N GLY A 94 -25.10 -11.93 4.17
CA GLY A 94 -26.05 -11.59 3.11
C GLY A 94 -25.36 -11.46 1.75
N GLN A 95 -25.26 -10.23 1.23
CA GLN A 95 -24.59 -9.92 -0.06
C GLN A 95 -23.15 -9.39 0.11
N VAL A 96 -22.65 -9.29 1.34
CA VAL A 96 -21.31 -8.77 1.64
C VAL A 96 -20.29 -9.89 1.48
N THR A 97 -19.43 -9.77 0.47
CA THR A 97 -18.29 -10.66 0.28
C THR A 97 -17.13 -10.26 1.18
N LEU A 98 -16.21 -11.20 1.42
CA LEU A 98 -14.97 -10.98 2.16
C LEU A 98 -14.15 -9.85 1.54
N TYR A 99 -14.12 -9.76 0.20
CA TYR A 99 -13.50 -8.65 -0.50
C TYR A 99 -14.10 -7.29 -0.11
N VAL A 100 -15.43 -7.16 -0.18
CA VAL A 100 -16.11 -5.90 0.17
C VAL A 100 -15.83 -5.54 1.62
N PHE A 101 -15.89 -6.51 2.52
CA PHE A 101 -15.63 -6.29 3.95
C PHE A 101 -14.21 -5.78 4.22
N ILE A 102 -13.19 -6.49 3.72
CA ILE A 102 -11.79 -6.12 3.94
C ILE A 102 -11.46 -4.78 3.29
N VAL A 103 -11.88 -4.55 2.04
CA VAL A 103 -11.64 -3.28 1.33
C VAL A 103 -12.23 -2.10 2.10
N ASN A 104 -13.46 -2.23 2.62
CA ASN A 104 -14.06 -1.16 3.41
C ASN A 104 -13.24 -0.84 4.67
N ILE A 105 -12.81 -1.86 5.44
CA ILE A 105 -11.98 -1.66 6.63
C ILE A 105 -10.67 -0.95 6.26
N VAL A 106 -10.00 -1.44 5.22
CA VAL A 106 -8.72 -0.90 4.76
C VAL A 106 -8.87 0.55 4.29
N CYS A 107 -9.91 0.85 3.50
CA CYS A 107 -10.21 2.20 3.03
C CYS A 107 -10.53 3.14 4.19
N ILE A 108 -11.33 2.73 5.18
CA ILE A 108 -11.65 3.56 6.35
C ILE A 108 -10.37 3.98 7.05
N ALA A 109 -9.48 3.03 7.36
CA ALA A 109 -8.22 3.33 8.02
C ALA A 109 -7.30 4.19 7.14
N TYR A 110 -7.16 3.86 5.86
CA TYR A 110 -6.33 4.62 4.91
C TYR A 110 -6.78 6.09 4.79
N TYR A 111 -8.07 6.32 4.54
CA TYR A 111 -8.62 7.68 4.44
C TYR A 111 -8.57 8.41 5.78
N THR A 112 -8.71 7.71 6.91
CA THR A 112 -8.52 8.32 8.23
C THR A 112 -7.09 8.84 8.40
N LEU A 113 -6.08 8.05 8.02
CA LEU A 113 -4.68 8.49 8.07
C LEU A 113 -4.43 9.71 7.17
N ILE A 114 -4.98 9.72 5.96
CA ILE A 114 -4.89 10.87 5.06
C ILE A 114 -5.58 12.11 5.64
N ASN A 115 -6.77 11.96 6.19
CA ASN A 115 -7.50 13.07 6.79
C ASN A 115 -6.76 13.64 8.01
N ILE A 116 -6.15 12.79 8.84
CA ILE A 116 -5.27 13.22 9.94
C ILE A 116 -4.07 13.99 9.40
N TYR A 117 -3.43 13.51 8.32
CA TYR A 117 -2.33 14.22 7.66
C TYR A 117 -2.77 15.61 7.21
N ILE A 118 -3.87 15.72 6.46
CA ILE A 118 -4.41 17.01 5.97
C ILE A 118 -4.72 17.95 7.13
N TYR A 119 -5.33 17.43 8.19
CA TYR A 119 -5.66 18.22 9.38
C TYR A 119 -4.42 18.76 10.10
N ARG A 120 -3.42 17.91 10.34
CA ARG A 120 -2.16 18.32 10.98
C ARG A 120 -1.40 19.33 10.13
N GLU A 121 -1.33 19.08 8.84
CA GLU A 121 -0.66 19.96 7.89
C GLU A 121 -1.31 21.35 7.90
N LYS A 122 -2.66 21.41 7.78
CA LYS A 122 -3.41 22.67 7.85
C LYS A 122 -3.17 23.45 9.16
N ASN A 123 -3.04 22.77 10.30
CA ASN A 123 -2.81 23.43 11.58
C ASN A 123 -1.37 23.94 11.74
N ASN A 124 -0.39 23.31 11.09
CA ASN A 124 1.01 23.77 11.12
C ASN A 124 1.26 25.01 10.24
N TYR A 125 0.37 25.30 9.27
CA TYR A 125 0.42 26.51 8.43
C TYR A 125 -0.25 27.74 9.08
N LYS A 126 -0.81 27.62 10.29
CA LYS A 126 -1.35 28.74 11.06
C LYS A 126 -0.32 29.22 12.08
#